data_AF-A0AAV3JJI6-F1
#
_entry.id   AF-A0AAV3JJI6-F1
#
_cell.length_a   1.000
_cell.length_b   1.000
_cell.length_c   1.000
_cell.angle_alpha   90.00
_cell.angle_beta   90.00
_cell.angle_gamma   90.00
#
_symmetry.space_group_name_H-M   'P 1'
#
loop_
_entity.id
_entity.type
_entity.pdbx_description
1 polymer ?
#
loop_
_entity_poly.entity_id
_entity_poly.type
_entity_poly.pdbx_seq_one_letter_code
_entity_poly.pdbx_strand_id
1 'polypeptide(L)'
;MSESFDYVAFARDFEKRHGRPPTAEELEKANVSVATVITSDNQKIDFRMVDSLDYVEGYKDKSSFGERLKTGLSFVIRNFFRVLLIVIQTPVYLTLFFFNLIKSTIGVFVIWFVSKFVLGWLVGIIAGLIYGFDLYKNPFPSPIKDIVDFSFGVNFFEDAVPNFFPHPVADAWIIGITIVFLALVMTFSKSET
;
A
#
# COMPACT_ATOMS: atom_id res chain seq x y z
N MET A 1 -14.07 51.93 7.27
CA MET A 1 -13.30 52.21 6.04
C MET A 1 -12.55 50.93 5.72
N SER A 2 -12.72 50.34 4.53
CA SER A 2 -11.92 49.18 4.13
C SER A 2 -10.49 49.66 3.88
N GLU A 3 -9.53 49.24 4.69
CA GLU A 3 -8.12 49.55 4.47
C GLU A 3 -7.64 48.82 3.21
N SER A 4 -7.70 49.49 2.05
CA SER A 4 -7.05 48.99 0.84
C SER A 4 -5.54 49.14 0.99
N PHE A 5 -4.79 48.07 0.71
CA PHE A 5 -3.33 48.06 0.78
C PHE A 5 -2.72 49.21 -0.07
N ASP A 6 -2.05 50.15 0.58
CA ASP A 6 -1.37 51.27 -0.08
C ASP A 6 0.03 50.84 -0.53
N TYR A 7 0.09 50.38 -1.78
CA TYR A 7 1.32 49.95 -2.45
C TYR A 7 2.41 51.02 -2.45
N VAL A 8 2.04 52.31 -2.50
CA VAL A 8 2.99 53.42 -2.60
C VAL A 8 3.64 53.70 -1.25
N ALA A 9 2.86 53.61 -0.17
CA ALA A 9 3.40 53.71 1.19
C ALA A 9 4.31 52.52 1.54
N PHE A 10 3.89 51.29 1.21
CA PHE A 10 4.68 50.09 1.46
C PHE A 10 6.03 50.10 0.71
N ALA A 11 6.02 50.44 -0.59
CA ALA A 11 7.24 50.48 -1.39
C ALA A 11 8.24 51.52 -0.86
N ARG A 12 7.75 52.69 -0.42
CA ARG A 12 8.58 53.75 0.15
C ARG A 12 9.24 53.34 1.47
N ASP A 13 8.49 52.67 2.34
CA ASP A 13 9.01 52.17 3.62
C ASP A 13 9.98 51.00 3.44
N PHE A 14 9.74 50.15 2.45
CA PHE A 14 10.63 49.05 2.09
C PHE A 14 11.96 49.59 1.56
N GLU A 15 11.92 50.56 0.65
CA GLU A 15 13.11 51.19 0.09
C GLU A 15 13.91 51.95 1.15
N LYS A 16 13.24 52.63 2.08
CA LYS A 16 13.90 53.29 3.23
C LYS A 16 14.62 52.29 4.15
N ARG A 17 14.12 51.06 4.28
CA ARG A 17 14.70 50.02 5.14
C ARG A 17 15.77 49.17 4.45
N HIS A 18 15.61 48.93 3.16
CA HIS A 18 16.43 47.97 2.41
C HIS A 18 17.29 48.61 1.31
N GLY A 19 17.17 49.92 1.08
CA GLY A 19 17.96 50.69 0.11
C GLY A 19 17.69 50.31 -1.35
N ARG A 20 16.63 49.53 -1.61
CA ARG A 20 16.21 49.07 -2.92
C ARG A 20 14.68 49.02 -3.01
N PRO A 21 14.09 49.14 -4.20
CA PRO A 21 12.66 48.89 -4.37
C PRO A 21 12.32 47.40 -4.10
N PRO A 22 11.11 47.11 -3.59
CA PRO A 22 10.64 45.75 -3.37
C PRO A 22 10.44 45.01 -4.71
N THR A 23 10.69 43.70 -4.72
CA THR A 23 10.38 42.85 -5.88
C THR A 23 8.89 42.49 -5.93
N ALA A 24 8.40 42.08 -7.11
CA ALA A 24 6.99 41.75 -7.33
C ALA A 24 6.46 40.67 -6.36
N GLU A 25 7.28 39.67 -6.04
CA GLU A 25 6.96 38.61 -5.08
C GLU A 25 6.84 39.14 -3.63
N GLU A 26 7.68 40.11 -3.25
CA GLU A 26 7.63 40.75 -1.92
C GLU A 26 6.38 41.63 -1.79
N LEU A 27 5.96 42.26 -2.90
CA LEU A 27 4.75 43.08 -2.99
C LEU A 27 3.48 42.22 -2.91
N GLU A 28 3.47 41.09 -3.63
CA GLU A 28 2.34 40.16 -3.65
C GLU A 28 2.14 39.50 -2.29
N LYS A 29 3.22 39.08 -1.63
CA LYS A 29 3.18 38.53 -0.27
C LYS A 29 2.64 39.53 0.76
N ALA A 30 3.00 40.80 0.64
CA ALA A 30 2.50 41.86 1.52
C ALA A 30 1.00 42.11 1.31
N ASN A 31 0.54 42.17 0.06
CA ASN A 31 -0.87 42.34 -0.27
C ASN A 31 -1.73 41.16 0.21
N VAL A 32 -1.26 39.91 0.03
CA VAL A 32 -1.95 38.70 0.51
C VAL A 32 -2.06 38.70 2.04
N SER A 33 -1.01 39.11 2.76
CA SER A 33 -1.04 39.17 4.23
C SER A 33 -2.09 40.16 4.76
N VAL A 34 -2.24 41.32 4.12
CA VAL A 34 -3.24 42.34 4.49
C VAL A 34 -4.66 41.89 4.12
N ALA A 35 -4.83 41.27 2.96
CA ALA A 35 -6.11 40.67 2.57
C ALA A 35 -6.56 39.58 3.55
N THR A 36 -5.62 38.80 4.10
CA THR A 36 -5.88 37.75 5.09
C THR A 36 -6.30 38.32 6.45
N VAL A 37 -5.70 39.44 6.87
CA VAL A 37 -6.07 40.12 8.13
C VAL A 37 -7.44 40.77 8.04
N ILE A 38 -7.77 41.40 6.90
CA ILE A 38 -9.08 42.04 6.68
C ILE A 38 -10.22 41.02 6.57
N THR A 39 -9.94 39.84 6.00
CA THR A 39 -10.92 38.74 5.93
C THR A 39 -11.10 38.02 7.26
N SER A 40 -10.09 38.02 8.14
CA SER A 40 -10.19 37.41 9.47
C SER A 40 -11.13 38.14 10.44
N ASP A 41 -11.42 39.43 10.22
CA ASP A 41 -12.18 40.25 11.17
C ASP A 41 -13.71 40.22 10.95
N ASN A 42 -14.19 39.62 9.84
CA ASN A 42 -15.61 39.73 9.45
C ASN A 42 -16.35 38.43 9.09
N GLN A 43 -15.79 37.22 9.29
CA GLN A 43 -16.56 36.00 9.08
C GLN A 43 -16.19 34.88 10.07
N LYS A 44 -17.13 34.54 10.95
CA LYS A 44 -17.34 33.14 11.36
C LYS A 44 -17.71 32.38 10.07
N ILE A 45 -16.96 31.35 9.69
CA ILE A 45 -17.45 30.04 9.20
C ILE A 45 -16.32 29.18 8.58
N ASP A 46 -16.45 27.88 8.88
CA ASP A 46 -16.03 26.64 8.22
C ASP A 46 -14.58 26.15 8.12
N PHE A 47 -14.46 24.91 8.59
CA PHE A 47 -13.35 23.96 8.54
C PHE A 47 -13.05 23.48 7.11
N ARG A 48 -12.79 24.40 6.16
CA ARG A 48 -12.43 24.06 4.76
C ARG A 48 -11.31 24.90 4.16
N MET A 49 -10.40 25.38 5.01
CA MET A 49 -9.14 26.02 4.60
C MET A 49 -7.94 25.37 5.30
N VAL A 50 -7.94 24.05 5.39
CA VAL A 50 -6.77 23.24 5.78
C VAL A 50 -6.25 22.44 4.57
N ASP A 51 -6.50 22.95 3.35
CA ASP A 51 -6.07 22.30 2.10
C ASP A 51 -5.13 23.21 1.27
N SER A 52 -4.79 24.40 1.78
CA SER A 52 -3.81 25.30 1.15
C SER A 52 -2.56 25.53 1.99
N LEU A 53 -2.49 24.97 3.20
CA LEU A 53 -1.29 24.97 4.05
C LEU A 53 -0.34 23.80 3.74
N ASP A 54 -0.78 22.84 2.91
CA ASP A 54 0.03 21.68 2.48
C ASP A 54 1.11 22.05 1.43
N TYR A 55 1.22 23.33 1.05
CA TYR A 55 2.23 23.79 0.09
C TYR A 55 3.43 24.51 0.72
N VAL A 56 3.49 24.65 2.05
CA VAL A 56 4.62 25.30 2.75
C VAL A 56 5.27 24.40 3.81
N GLU A 57 4.93 23.11 3.87
CA GLU A 57 5.59 22.19 4.80
C GLU A 57 6.68 21.36 4.11
N GLY A 58 7.76 22.04 3.73
CA GLY A 58 9.07 21.44 3.52
C GLY A 58 9.66 20.88 4.82
N TYR A 59 8.92 20.07 5.58
CA TYR A 59 9.36 19.46 6.83
C TYR A 59 8.96 17.98 6.92
N LYS A 60 9.93 17.13 6.58
CA LYS A 60 10.03 15.70 6.91
C LYS A 60 8.94 14.78 6.32
N ASP A 61 9.15 14.38 5.07
CA ASP A 61 8.76 13.03 4.65
C ASP A 61 9.63 12.00 5.41
N LYS A 62 9.17 11.63 6.60
CA LYS A 62 9.46 10.33 7.21
C LYS A 62 8.13 9.58 7.31
N SER A 63 7.38 9.50 6.22
CA SER A 63 6.32 8.51 6.13
C SER A 63 6.97 7.14 6.28
N SER A 64 6.81 6.54 7.46
CA SER A 64 7.34 5.20 7.75
C SER A 64 6.81 4.26 6.67
N PHE A 65 7.62 3.28 6.24
CA PHE A 65 7.18 2.25 5.29
C PHE A 65 5.81 1.66 5.70
N GLY A 66 5.56 1.56 7.02
CA GLY A 66 4.26 1.15 7.57
C GLY A 66 3.10 2.11 7.31
N GLU A 67 3.31 3.43 7.29
CA GLU A 67 2.26 4.41 6.96
C GLU A 67 1.92 4.39 5.48
N ARG A 68 2.94 4.27 4.62
CA ARG A 68 2.74 4.10 3.17
C ARG A 68 2.02 2.77 2.87
N LEU A 69 2.39 1.68 3.54
CA LEU A 69 1.70 0.40 3.47
C LEU A 69 0.25 0.51 3.94
N LYS A 70 0.00 1.16 5.09
CA LYS A 70 -1.34 1.28 5.65
C LYS A 70 -2.26 2.09 4.74
N THR A 71 -1.76 3.18 4.17
CA THR A 71 -2.49 4.00 3.21
C THR A 71 -2.73 3.23 1.91
N GLY A 72 -1.72 2.55 1.37
CA GLY A 72 -1.86 1.70 0.19
C GLY A 72 -2.84 0.55 0.39
N LEU A 73 -2.76 -0.15 1.52
CA LEU A 73 -3.65 -1.25 1.89
C LEU A 73 -5.08 -0.75 2.08
N SER A 74 -5.28 0.39 2.75
CA SER A 74 -6.61 0.99 2.93
C SER A 74 -7.23 1.39 1.59
N PHE A 75 -6.43 1.91 0.67
CA PHE A 75 -6.88 2.23 -0.69
C PHE A 75 -7.29 0.96 -1.46
N VAL A 76 -6.45 -0.08 -1.42
CA VAL A 76 -6.71 -1.37 -2.07
C VAL A 76 -7.96 -2.02 -1.50
N ILE A 77 -8.13 -2.07 -0.17
CA ILE A 77 -9.29 -2.69 0.48
C ILE A 77 -10.58 -1.94 0.11
N ARG A 78 -10.58 -0.60 0.18
CA ARG A 78 -11.77 0.20 -0.14
C ARG A 78 -12.19 0.03 -1.61
N ASN A 79 -11.24 0.04 -2.53
CA ASN A 79 -11.53 -0.18 -3.95
C ASN A 79 -11.93 -1.63 -4.22
N PHE A 80 -11.31 -2.60 -3.56
CA PHE A 80 -11.65 -4.02 -3.67
C PHE A 80 -13.12 -4.30 -3.34
N PHE A 81 -13.64 -3.76 -2.23
CA PHE A 81 -15.05 -3.96 -1.87
C PHE A 81 -16.01 -3.27 -2.85
N ARG A 82 -15.68 -2.07 -3.33
CA ARG A 82 -16.50 -1.38 -4.35
C ARG A 82 -16.58 -2.19 -5.64
N VAL A 83 -15.43 -2.71 -6.07
CA VAL A 83 -15.28 -3.55 -7.26
C VAL A 83 -16.05 -4.87 -7.09
N LEU A 84 -15.94 -5.53 -5.93
CA LEU A 84 -16.68 -6.75 -5.59
C LEU A 84 -18.19 -6.53 -5.65
N LEU A 85 -18.70 -5.41 -5.13
CA LEU A 85 -20.13 -5.08 -5.20
C LEU A 85 -20.62 -4.89 -6.65
N ILE A 86 -19.82 -4.26 -7.51
CA ILE A 86 -20.15 -4.09 -8.95
C ILE A 86 -20.25 -5.44 -9.66
N VAL A 87 -19.34 -6.39 -9.35
CA VAL A 87 -19.38 -7.75 -9.90
C VAL A 87 -20.67 -8.46 -9.50
N ILE A 88 -21.06 -8.38 -8.23
CA ILE A 88 -22.27 -9.05 -7.72
C ILE A 88 -23.53 -8.46 -8.34
N GLN A 89 -23.57 -7.13 -8.56
CA GLN A 89 -24.75 -6.44 -9.04
C GLN A 89 -25.01 -6.64 -10.54
N THR A 90 -23.99 -7.00 -11.33
CA THR A 90 -24.08 -7.04 -12.79
C THR A 90 -23.97 -8.49 -13.31
N PRO A 91 -25.00 -9.05 -13.97
CA PRO A 91 -25.00 -10.44 -14.41
C PRO A 91 -23.81 -10.85 -15.30
N VAL A 92 -23.39 -9.93 -16.17
CA VAL A 92 -22.26 -10.15 -17.10
C VAL A 92 -20.93 -10.24 -16.34
N TYR A 93 -20.68 -9.34 -15.39
CA TYR A 93 -19.46 -9.40 -14.58
C TYR A 93 -19.44 -10.61 -13.66
N LEU A 94 -20.60 -11.04 -13.14
CA LEU A 94 -20.69 -12.23 -12.30
C LEU A 94 -20.29 -13.52 -13.05
N THR A 95 -20.75 -13.67 -14.29
CA THR A 95 -20.40 -14.83 -15.13
C THR A 95 -18.92 -14.84 -15.52
N LEU A 96 -18.37 -13.68 -15.93
CA LEU A 96 -16.93 -13.52 -16.17
C LEU A 96 -16.11 -13.83 -14.92
N PHE A 97 -16.51 -13.29 -13.78
CA PHE A 97 -15.88 -13.54 -12.49
C PHE A 97 -15.90 -15.03 -12.13
N PHE A 98 -17.03 -15.72 -12.32
CA PHE A 98 -17.14 -17.16 -12.05
C PHE A 98 -16.15 -17.99 -12.88
N PHE A 99 -16.05 -17.75 -14.19
CA PHE A 99 -15.06 -18.46 -15.03
C PHE A 99 -13.63 -18.13 -14.65
N ASN A 100 -13.35 -16.87 -14.29
CA ASN A 100 -12.03 -16.46 -13.80
C ASN A 100 -11.72 -17.07 -12.42
N LEU A 101 -12.73 -17.28 -11.57
CA LEU A 101 -12.59 -17.97 -10.28
C LEU A 101 -12.20 -19.43 -10.46
N ILE A 102 -12.81 -20.15 -11.41
CA ILE A 102 -12.43 -21.54 -11.74
C ILE A 102 -10.99 -21.59 -12.23
N LYS A 103 -10.62 -20.73 -13.19
CA LYS A 103 -9.25 -20.68 -13.73
C LYS A 103 -8.24 -20.33 -12.66
N SER A 104 -8.56 -19.36 -11.81
CA SER A 104 -7.71 -18.94 -10.70
C SER A 104 -7.55 -20.06 -9.68
N THR A 105 -8.63 -20.79 -9.36
CA THR A 105 -8.58 -21.94 -8.45
C THR A 105 -7.56 -22.97 -8.96
N ILE A 106 -7.68 -23.39 -10.21
CA ILE A 106 -6.76 -24.36 -10.82
C ILE A 106 -5.32 -23.81 -10.80
N GLY A 107 -5.11 -22.57 -11.24
CA GLY A 107 -3.79 -21.95 -11.29
C GLY A 107 -3.12 -21.84 -9.92
N VAL A 108 -3.85 -21.37 -8.90
CA VAL A 108 -3.33 -21.21 -7.54
C VAL A 108 -2.99 -22.58 -6.94
N PHE A 109 -3.83 -23.60 -7.12
CA PHE A 109 -3.50 -24.94 -6.63
C PHE A 109 -2.25 -25.50 -7.32
N VAL A 110 -2.15 -25.41 -8.64
CA VAL A 110 -0.95 -25.86 -9.36
C VAL A 110 0.30 -25.16 -8.84
N ILE A 111 0.27 -23.83 -8.71
CA ILE A 111 1.40 -23.07 -8.16
C ILE A 111 1.71 -23.51 -6.73
N TRP A 112 0.69 -23.65 -5.87
CA TRP A 112 0.89 -24.07 -4.48
C TRP A 112 1.61 -25.41 -4.38
N PHE A 113 1.12 -26.44 -5.08
CA PHE A 113 1.73 -27.77 -5.04
C PHE A 113 3.13 -27.79 -5.66
N VAL A 114 3.31 -27.17 -6.84
CA VAL A 114 4.60 -27.15 -7.53
C VAL A 114 5.63 -26.35 -6.74
N SER A 115 5.27 -25.18 -6.22
CA SER A 115 6.18 -24.36 -5.41
C SER A 115 6.58 -25.06 -4.11
N LYS A 116 5.66 -25.73 -3.40
CA LYS A 116 5.99 -26.52 -2.21
C LYS A 116 6.96 -27.65 -2.54
N PHE A 117 6.74 -28.34 -3.65
CA PHE A 117 7.62 -29.43 -4.08
C PHE A 117 9.03 -28.93 -4.41
N VAL A 118 9.14 -27.90 -5.24
CA VAL A 118 10.43 -27.32 -5.65
C VAL A 118 11.19 -26.72 -4.45
N LEU A 119 10.51 -25.94 -3.61
CA LEU A 119 11.13 -25.34 -2.44
C LEU A 119 11.53 -26.39 -1.39
N GLY A 120 10.69 -27.40 -1.16
CA GLY A 120 11.03 -28.51 -0.27
C GLY A 120 12.28 -29.25 -0.74
N TRP A 121 12.36 -29.57 -2.03
CA TRP A 121 13.55 -30.21 -2.60
C TRP A 121 14.81 -29.35 -2.44
N LEU A 122 14.71 -28.04 -2.68
CA LEU A 122 15.81 -27.10 -2.52
C LEU A 122 16.27 -27.02 -1.05
N VAL A 123 15.33 -26.91 -0.11
CA VAL A 123 15.63 -26.90 1.33
C VAL A 123 16.29 -28.21 1.77
N GLY A 124 15.82 -29.35 1.28
CA GLY A 124 16.42 -30.66 1.54
C GLY A 124 17.86 -30.76 1.05
N ILE A 125 18.15 -30.29 -0.17
CA ILE A 125 19.53 -30.26 -0.71
C ILE A 125 20.43 -29.35 0.12
N ILE A 126 19.99 -28.14 0.45
CA ILE A 126 20.78 -27.21 1.27
C ILE A 126 21.09 -27.84 2.63
N ALA A 127 20.09 -28.43 3.27
CA ALA A 127 20.27 -29.09 4.55
C ALA A 127 21.28 -30.24 4.44
N GLY A 128 21.16 -31.07 3.40
CA GLY A 128 22.09 -32.16 3.10
C GLY A 128 23.53 -31.71 2.89
N LEU A 129 23.74 -30.58 2.19
CA LEU A 129 25.07 -30.04 1.92
C LEU A 129 25.75 -29.44 3.16
N ILE A 130 24.99 -28.82 4.07
CA ILE A 130 25.53 -28.13 5.24
C ILE A 130 25.69 -29.08 6.43
N TYR A 131 24.70 -29.96 6.65
CA TYR A 131 24.57 -30.77 7.88
C TYR A 131 24.70 -32.27 7.63
N GLY A 132 24.82 -32.71 6.37
CA GLY A 132 24.79 -34.12 5.97
C GLY A 132 23.38 -34.61 5.66
N PHE A 133 23.27 -35.74 4.95
CA PHE A 133 21.98 -36.29 4.48
C PHE A 133 21.23 -37.15 5.51
N ASP A 134 21.82 -37.41 6.67
CA ASP A 134 21.19 -38.18 7.76
C ASP A 134 20.34 -37.26 8.65
N LEU A 135 19.26 -36.73 8.08
CA LEU A 135 18.42 -35.69 8.65
C LEU A 135 17.15 -36.26 9.28
N TYR A 136 17.25 -36.74 10.52
CA TYR A 136 16.09 -37.24 11.27
C TYR A 136 15.27 -36.13 11.96
N LYS A 137 15.79 -34.89 12.00
CA LYS A 137 15.14 -33.69 12.55
C LYS A 137 15.56 -32.49 11.72
N ASN A 138 14.78 -31.41 11.82
CA ASN A 138 15.15 -30.13 11.22
C ASN A 138 16.52 -29.66 11.74
N PRO A 139 17.56 -29.62 10.88
CA PRO A 139 18.93 -29.32 11.31
C PRO A 139 19.19 -27.81 11.42
N PHE A 140 18.25 -26.98 10.95
CA PHE A 140 18.44 -25.53 10.95
C PHE A 140 18.34 -24.96 12.38
N PRO A 141 19.15 -23.94 12.72
CA PRO A 141 18.92 -23.13 13.91
C PRO A 141 17.71 -22.19 13.72
N SER A 142 17.07 -21.77 14.82
CA SER A 142 16.09 -20.67 14.76
C SER A 142 16.78 -19.37 14.33
N PRO A 143 16.12 -18.52 13.50
CA PRO A 143 14.69 -18.56 13.12
C PRO A 143 14.38 -19.39 11.87
N ILE A 144 15.39 -19.91 11.16
CA ILE A 144 15.20 -20.63 9.89
C ILE A 144 14.39 -21.90 10.11
N LYS A 145 14.64 -22.61 11.22
CA LYS A 145 13.85 -23.76 11.65
C LYS A 145 12.35 -23.46 11.63
N ASP A 146 11.95 -22.36 12.25
CA ASP A 146 10.55 -22.00 12.44
C ASP A 146 9.88 -21.70 11.10
N ILE A 147 10.60 -21.07 10.17
CA ILE A 147 10.12 -20.81 8.81
C ILE A 147 9.94 -22.12 8.03
N VAL A 148 10.90 -23.04 8.14
CA VAL A 148 10.84 -24.34 7.45
C VAL A 148 9.72 -25.21 8.02
N ASP A 149 9.60 -25.28 9.35
CA ASP A 149 8.54 -26.03 10.03
C ASP A 149 7.15 -25.45 9.71
N PHE A 150 7.01 -24.12 9.71
CA PHE A 150 5.77 -23.45 9.30
C PHE A 150 5.42 -23.73 7.83
N SER A 151 6.43 -23.80 6.95
CA SER A 151 6.23 -23.94 5.51
C SER A 151 6.01 -25.37 5.06
N PHE A 152 6.63 -26.36 5.69
CA PHE A 152 6.62 -27.75 5.22
C PHE A 152 6.19 -28.77 6.29
N GLY A 153 5.93 -28.31 7.51
CA GLY A 153 5.62 -29.15 8.66
C GLY A 153 6.87 -29.53 9.47
N VAL A 154 6.67 -29.76 10.76
CA VAL A 154 7.73 -30.14 11.72
C VAL A 154 8.45 -31.45 11.36
N ASN A 155 7.78 -32.36 10.64
CA ASN A 155 8.32 -33.67 10.27
C ASN A 155 8.89 -33.69 8.84
N PHE A 156 9.03 -32.53 8.19
CA PHE A 156 9.43 -32.45 6.78
C PHE A 156 10.73 -33.22 6.45
N PHE A 157 11.74 -33.16 7.32
CA PHE A 157 13.02 -33.84 7.11
C PHE A 157 12.95 -35.35 7.37
N GLU A 158 12.07 -35.78 8.29
CA GLU A 158 11.87 -37.20 8.60
C GLU A 158 11.14 -37.90 7.45
N ASP A 159 10.06 -37.30 6.97
CA ASP A 159 9.24 -37.88 5.90
C ASP A 159 9.85 -37.66 4.50
N ALA A 160 10.80 -36.72 4.37
CA ALA A 160 11.35 -36.22 3.11
C ALA A 160 10.29 -35.80 2.08
N VAL A 161 9.07 -35.51 2.55
CA VAL A 161 7.91 -35.13 1.74
C VAL A 161 7.37 -33.79 2.27
N PRO A 162 7.23 -32.76 1.43
CA PRO A 162 6.60 -31.51 1.83
C PRO A 162 5.16 -31.74 2.28
N ASN A 163 4.82 -31.33 3.51
CA ASN A 163 3.41 -31.19 3.85
C ASN A 163 2.85 -29.99 3.07
N PHE A 164 1.88 -30.25 2.19
CA PHE A 164 1.24 -29.21 1.39
C PHE A 164 0.31 -28.32 2.23
N PHE A 165 -0.17 -28.82 3.36
CA PHE A 165 -1.09 -28.11 4.27
C PHE A 165 -0.64 -28.28 5.72
N PRO A 166 0.53 -27.73 6.12
CA PRO A 166 1.02 -27.81 7.50
C PRO A 166 0.09 -27.08 8.48
N HIS A 167 -0.64 -26.08 8.01
CA HIS A 167 -1.61 -25.32 8.78
C HIS A 167 -2.95 -25.24 8.01
N PRO A 168 -3.75 -26.32 7.97
CA PRO A 168 -4.88 -26.47 7.04
C PRO A 168 -5.84 -25.27 7.02
N VAL A 169 -6.13 -24.68 8.19
CA VAL A 169 -7.02 -23.52 8.30
C VAL A 169 -6.36 -22.26 7.73
N ALA A 170 -5.12 -21.97 8.10
CA ALA A 170 -4.41 -20.78 7.61
C ALA A 170 -4.11 -20.88 6.11
N ASP A 171 -3.68 -22.06 5.65
CA ASP A 171 -3.41 -22.34 4.25
C ASP A 171 -4.67 -22.17 3.40
N ALA A 172 -5.82 -22.68 3.87
CA ALA A 172 -7.10 -22.49 3.18
C ALA A 172 -7.49 -21.02 3.05
N TRP A 173 -7.29 -20.20 4.09
CA TRP A 173 -7.53 -18.76 4.03
C TRP A 173 -6.60 -18.06 3.03
N ILE A 174 -5.29 -18.36 3.08
CA ILE A 174 -4.30 -17.76 2.18
C ILE A 174 -4.62 -18.10 0.72
N ILE A 175 -4.90 -19.38 0.43
CA ILE A 175 -5.24 -19.86 -0.90
C ILE A 175 -6.57 -19.23 -1.35
N GLY A 176 -7.60 -19.25 -0.51
CA GLY A 176 -8.92 -18.71 -0.84
C GLY A 176 -8.89 -17.20 -1.15
N ILE A 177 -8.20 -16.42 -0.33
CA ILE A 177 -8.03 -14.97 -0.55
C ILE A 177 -7.27 -14.72 -1.87
N THR A 178 -6.21 -15.49 -2.12
CA THR A 178 -5.41 -15.35 -3.35
C THR A 178 -6.23 -15.68 -4.59
N ILE A 179 -7.06 -16.73 -4.54
CA ILE A 179 -7.96 -17.11 -5.63
C ILE A 179 -8.96 -16.00 -5.94
N VAL A 180 -9.63 -15.45 -4.92
CA VAL A 180 -10.61 -14.36 -5.11
C VAL A 180 -9.93 -13.11 -5.65
N PHE A 181 -8.76 -12.77 -5.13
CA PHE A 181 -7.99 -11.60 -5.59
C PHE A 181 -7.60 -11.72 -7.06
N LEU A 182 -6.99 -12.84 -7.46
CA LEU A 182 -6.60 -13.08 -8.85
C LEU A 182 -7.82 -13.15 -9.80
N ALA A 183 -8.92 -13.74 -9.36
CA ALA A 183 -10.16 -13.76 -10.11
C ALA A 183 -10.72 -12.35 -10.36
N LEU A 184 -10.66 -11.47 -9.36
CA LEU A 184 -11.05 -10.07 -9.51
C LEU A 184 -10.11 -9.33 -10.47
N VAL A 185 -8.79 -9.45 -10.29
CA VAL A 185 -7.80 -8.83 -11.19
C VAL A 185 -8.04 -9.24 -12.64
N MET A 186 -8.23 -10.53 -12.92
CA MET A 186 -8.51 -11.02 -14.29
C MET A 186 -9.85 -10.49 -14.85
N THR A 187 -10.83 -10.26 -14.00
CA THR A 187 -12.17 -9.79 -14.42
C THR A 187 -12.13 -8.32 -14.85
N PHE A 188 -11.36 -7.48 -14.15
CA PHE A 188 -11.26 -6.05 -14.46
C PHE A 188 -10.10 -5.70 -15.40
N SER A 189 -9.08 -6.56 -15.51
CA SER A 189 -7.97 -6.37 -16.46
C SER A 189 -8.40 -6.50 -17.92
N LYS A 190 -9.55 -7.14 -18.21
CA LYS A 190 -10.00 -7.42 -19.57
C LYS A 190 -11.04 -6.43 -20.10
N SER A 191 -11.52 -5.49 -19.28
CA SER A 191 -12.54 -4.51 -19.67
C SER A 191 -11.98 -3.23 -20.32
N GLU A 192 -10.67 -3.15 -20.59
CA GLU A 192 -10.01 -1.97 -21.19
C GLU A 192 -9.56 -2.15 -22.65
N THR A 193 -10.10 -3.12 -23.40
CA THR A 193 -9.83 -3.27 -24.84
C THR A 193 -11.10 -3.25 -25.68
#